data_AF-Q9KG71-F1
#
_entry.id   AF-Q9KG71-F1
#
_cell.length_a   1.000
_cell.length_b   1.000
_cell.length_c   1.000
_cell.angle_alpha   90.00
_cell.angle_beta   90.00
_cell.angle_gamma   90.00
#
_symmetry.space_group_name_H-M   'P 1'
#
loop_
_entity.id
_entity.type
_entity.pdbx_description
1 polymer ?
#
loop_
_entity_poly.entity_id
_entity_poly.type
_entity_poly.pdbx_seq_one_letter_code
_entity_poly.pdbx_strand_id
1 'polypeptide(L)'
;MRKGALLICIALLSIIIGCAPQAQGGNQPPDYESTKKMMVDMLQTEEGKQAIKELMADEEVRRTVVMDNAFVKKAIQDTLTSEAGKQFWQETMQDPEFAKTFAESMQAENEKLLKGLMKDPEYQQMMVEVLQNPEMEQMFLDLMKTKEYRQQVMTIMNEAFESPYFMAKLNEIFVKVAEEQMKKQQEQQEQQQEQEGGQGDAGGGGGGGGGS
;
A
#
# COMPACT_ATOMS: atom_id res chain seq x y z
N MET A 1 37.11 -96.53 -70.05
CA MET A 1 37.21 -95.05 -70.20
C MET A 1 35.98 -94.31 -69.67
N ARG A 2 35.51 -94.60 -68.43
CA ARG A 2 34.32 -93.95 -67.83
C ARG A 2 34.54 -93.41 -66.41
N LYS A 3 35.72 -93.66 -65.81
CA LYS A 3 36.10 -93.18 -64.47
C LYS A 3 36.91 -91.88 -64.48
N GLY A 4 37.59 -91.57 -65.59
CA GLY A 4 38.32 -90.30 -65.78
C GLY A 4 37.42 -89.09 -66.07
N ALA A 5 36.28 -89.31 -66.73
CA ALA A 5 35.31 -88.24 -66.99
C ALA A 5 34.58 -87.78 -65.71
N LEU A 6 34.37 -88.67 -64.73
CA LEU A 6 33.71 -88.33 -63.47
C LEU A 6 34.61 -87.48 -62.56
N LEU A 7 35.93 -87.72 -62.57
CA LEU A 7 36.93 -86.95 -61.80
C LEU A 7 37.13 -85.53 -62.38
N ILE A 8 37.03 -85.37 -63.70
CA ILE A 8 37.11 -84.06 -64.36
C ILE A 8 35.86 -83.21 -64.09
N CYS A 9 34.67 -83.82 -64.01
CA CYS A 9 33.44 -83.10 -63.67
C CYS A 9 33.40 -82.64 -62.19
N ILE A 10 34.01 -83.39 -61.26
CA ILE A 10 34.11 -82.99 -59.84
C ILE A 10 35.16 -81.88 -59.65
N ALA A 11 36.27 -81.91 -60.40
CA ALA A 11 37.27 -80.85 -60.38
C ALA A 11 36.77 -79.52 -60.97
N LEU A 12 35.86 -79.57 -61.96
CA LEU A 12 35.24 -78.37 -62.53
C LEU A 12 34.18 -77.72 -61.61
N LEU A 13 33.56 -78.49 -60.71
CA LEU A 13 32.55 -77.96 -59.77
C LEU A 13 33.17 -77.16 -58.61
N SER A 14 34.45 -77.40 -58.27
CA SER A 14 35.17 -76.71 -57.19
C SER A 14 35.58 -75.26 -57.52
N ILE A 15 35.56 -74.85 -58.79
CA ILE A 15 36.00 -73.52 -59.23
C ILE A 15 34.86 -72.47 -59.11
N ILE A 16 33.61 -72.90 -58.91
CA ILE A 16 32.42 -72.02 -58.87
C ILE A 16 32.03 -71.59 -57.43
N ILE A 17 32.76 -72.05 -56.40
CA ILE A 17 32.58 -71.62 -55.00
C ILE A 17 33.50 -70.42 -54.65
N GLY A 18 34.31 -69.96 -55.61
CA GLY A 18 35.21 -68.81 -55.46
C GLY A 18 34.59 -67.47 -55.85
N CYS A 19 33.55 -67.03 -55.14
CA CYS A 19 33.17 -65.60 -55.08
C CYS A 19 32.45 -65.34 -53.76
N ALA A 20 33.17 -65.56 -52.66
CA ALA A 20 32.81 -64.92 -51.40
C ALA A 20 33.29 -63.46 -51.48
N PRO A 21 32.43 -62.44 -51.34
CA PRO A 21 32.94 -61.15 -50.91
C PRO A 21 33.63 -61.42 -49.58
N GLN A 22 34.87 -60.93 -49.50
CA GLN A 22 35.63 -60.78 -48.28
C GLN A 22 34.66 -60.40 -47.16
N ALA A 23 34.48 -61.31 -46.20
CA ALA A 23 33.68 -61.08 -45.00
C ALA A 23 34.42 -60.04 -44.15
N GLN A 24 34.37 -58.78 -44.58
CA GLN A 24 34.44 -57.62 -43.72
C GLN A 24 33.01 -57.44 -43.22
N GLY A 25 32.65 -58.27 -42.25
CA GLY A 25 31.29 -58.35 -41.73
C GLY A 25 31.36 -58.85 -40.30
N GLY A 26 32.12 -58.14 -39.47
CA GLY A 26 31.95 -58.24 -38.04
C GLY A 26 30.50 -57.94 -37.74
N ASN A 27 29.73 -58.98 -37.44
CA ASN A 27 28.46 -58.90 -36.75
C ASN A 27 28.75 -58.52 -35.28
N GLN A 28 29.41 -57.37 -35.08
CA GLN A 28 29.33 -56.63 -33.85
C GLN A 28 28.21 -55.60 -34.07
N PRO A 29 27.21 -55.53 -33.18
CA PRO A 29 26.31 -54.38 -33.18
C PRO A 29 27.19 -53.12 -33.24
N PRO A 30 26.79 -52.10 -34.02
CA PRO A 30 27.63 -50.94 -34.23
C PRO A 30 28.15 -50.47 -32.86
N ASP A 31 29.47 -50.32 -32.76
CA ASP A 31 30.13 -50.00 -31.51
C ASP A 31 29.38 -48.81 -30.89
N TYR A 32 28.84 -49.01 -29.69
CA TYR A 32 27.90 -48.06 -29.08
C TYR A 32 28.51 -46.66 -29.02
N GLU A 33 29.83 -46.58 -28.80
CA GLU A 33 30.61 -45.34 -28.86
C GLU A 33 30.65 -44.72 -30.26
N SER A 34 30.79 -45.52 -31.32
CA SER A 34 30.74 -45.01 -32.70
C SER A 34 29.36 -44.47 -33.09
N THR A 35 28.28 -45.13 -32.67
CA THR A 35 26.90 -44.68 -32.95
C THR A 35 26.56 -43.44 -32.13
N LYS A 36 26.96 -43.41 -30.86
CA LYS A 36 26.83 -42.23 -29.99
C LYS A 36 27.57 -41.03 -30.57
N LYS A 37 28.81 -41.22 -31.03
CA LYS A 37 29.61 -40.17 -31.65
C LYS A 37 28.95 -39.66 -32.93
N MET A 38 28.49 -40.55 -33.80
CA MET A 38 27.75 -40.18 -35.01
C MET A 38 26.47 -39.39 -34.69
N MET A 39 25.72 -39.77 -33.65
CA MET A 39 24.51 -39.08 -33.23
C MET A 39 24.81 -37.69 -32.63
N VAL A 40 25.86 -37.57 -31.82
CA VAL A 40 26.31 -36.27 -31.28
C VAL A 40 26.81 -35.37 -32.40
N ASP A 41 27.57 -35.90 -33.35
CA ASP A 41 28.07 -35.15 -34.50
C ASP A 41 26.89 -34.67 -35.38
N MET A 42 25.88 -35.51 -35.62
CA MET A 42 24.65 -35.13 -36.34
C MET A 42 23.87 -34.00 -35.64
N LEU A 43 23.78 -34.02 -34.30
CA LEU A 43 23.14 -32.94 -33.54
C LEU A 43 23.95 -31.63 -33.57
N GLN A 44 25.27 -31.72 -33.72
CA GLN A 44 26.17 -30.56 -33.79
C GLN A 44 26.32 -29.98 -35.20
N THR A 45 25.89 -30.68 -36.25
CA THR A 45 25.93 -30.13 -37.61
C THR A 45 24.98 -28.94 -37.77
N GLU A 46 25.20 -28.16 -38.82
CA GLU A 46 24.33 -27.02 -39.13
C GLU A 46 22.90 -27.46 -39.45
N GLU A 47 22.72 -28.62 -40.07
CA GLU A 47 21.41 -29.23 -40.30
C GLU A 47 20.74 -29.64 -38.98
N GLY A 48 21.48 -30.21 -38.02
CA GLY A 48 20.98 -30.53 -36.69
C GLY A 48 20.53 -29.29 -35.91
N LYS A 49 21.36 -28.23 -35.94
CA LYS A 49 21.00 -26.92 -35.33
C LYS A 49 19.80 -26.28 -36.03
N GLN A 50 19.71 -26.38 -37.35
CA GLN A 50 18.61 -25.83 -38.14
C GLN A 50 17.30 -26.58 -37.86
N ALA A 51 17.34 -27.90 -37.76
CA ALA A 51 16.19 -28.72 -37.38
C ALA A 51 15.70 -28.40 -35.96
N ILE A 52 16.61 -28.17 -35.00
CA ILE A 52 16.24 -27.73 -33.64
C ILE A 52 15.63 -26.32 -33.68
N LYS A 53 16.16 -25.40 -34.49
CA LYS A 53 15.58 -24.06 -34.66
C LYS A 53 14.16 -24.11 -35.26
N GLU A 54 13.95 -24.95 -36.26
CA GLU A 54 12.63 -25.17 -36.88
C GLU A 54 11.65 -25.81 -35.90
N LEU A 55 12.12 -26.77 -35.10
CA LEU A 55 11.32 -27.38 -34.05
C LEU A 55 10.99 -26.37 -32.91
N MET A 56 11.90 -25.46 -32.57
CA MET A 56 11.63 -24.38 -31.61
C MET A 56 10.74 -23.26 -32.18
N ALA A 57 10.60 -23.17 -33.50
CA ALA A 57 9.65 -22.27 -34.14
C ALA A 57 8.21 -22.78 -34.00
N ASP A 58 8.02 -24.08 -33.74
CA ASP A 58 6.73 -24.65 -33.39
C ASP A 58 6.28 -24.17 -31.99
N GLU A 59 5.06 -23.63 -31.92
CA GLU A 59 4.54 -22.99 -30.69
C GLU A 59 4.28 -24.01 -29.57
N GLU A 60 3.87 -25.23 -29.91
CA GLU A 60 3.55 -26.31 -28.98
C GLU A 60 4.82 -26.87 -28.34
N VAL A 61 5.86 -27.08 -29.16
CA VAL A 61 7.17 -27.51 -28.67
C VAL A 61 7.81 -26.43 -27.80
N ARG A 62 7.78 -25.16 -28.26
CA ARG A 62 8.35 -24.04 -27.50
C ARG A 62 7.69 -23.88 -26.13
N ARG A 63 6.36 -23.97 -26.06
CA ARG A 63 5.62 -23.85 -24.78
C ARG A 63 6.01 -24.95 -23.80
N THR A 64 6.10 -26.19 -24.29
CA THR A 64 6.45 -27.36 -23.47
C THR A 64 7.88 -27.27 -22.94
N VAL A 65 8.84 -26.87 -23.78
CA VAL A 65 10.26 -26.77 -23.41
C VAL A 65 10.55 -25.58 -22.47
N VAL A 66 9.85 -24.45 -22.66
CA VAL A 66 10.09 -23.22 -21.88
C VAL A 66 9.35 -23.22 -20.54
N MET A 67 8.13 -23.77 -20.45
CA MET A 67 7.35 -23.68 -19.21
C MET A 67 7.68 -24.75 -18.17
N ASP A 68 8.19 -25.92 -18.57
CA ASP A 68 8.49 -27.03 -17.64
C ASP A 68 9.85 -26.89 -16.93
N ASN A 69 10.61 -25.83 -17.24
CA ASN A 69 11.98 -25.73 -16.75
C ASN A 69 12.07 -24.96 -15.43
N ALA A 70 12.52 -25.64 -14.36
CA ALA A 70 12.89 -25.01 -13.10
C ALA A 70 13.89 -23.84 -13.29
N PHE A 71 14.71 -23.89 -14.34
CA PHE A 71 15.58 -22.80 -14.76
C PHE A 71 14.80 -21.54 -15.17
N VAL A 72 13.67 -21.67 -15.89
CA VAL A 72 12.87 -20.51 -16.32
C VAL A 72 12.20 -19.86 -15.11
N LYS A 73 11.65 -20.65 -14.18
CA LYS A 73 11.12 -20.12 -12.92
C LYS A 73 12.20 -19.40 -12.12
N LYS A 74 13.39 -19.99 -12.01
CA LYS A 74 14.52 -19.39 -11.30
C LYS A 74 15.01 -18.12 -11.99
N ALA A 75 15.14 -18.11 -13.31
CA ALA A 75 15.55 -16.95 -14.08
C ALA A 75 14.54 -15.79 -13.94
N ILE A 76 13.23 -16.09 -13.97
CA ILE A 76 12.19 -15.09 -13.72
C ILE A 76 12.30 -14.56 -12.29
N GLN A 77 12.43 -15.43 -11.28
CA GLN A 77 12.58 -15.02 -9.89
C GLN A 77 13.83 -14.16 -9.68
N ASP A 78 14.98 -14.60 -10.18
CA ASP A 78 16.26 -13.90 -10.06
C ASP A 78 16.18 -12.54 -10.78
N THR A 79 15.58 -12.49 -11.96
CA THR A 79 15.41 -11.24 -12.72
C THR A 79 14.47 -10.28 -11.99
N LEU A 80 13.30 -10.74 -11.54
CA LEU A 80 12.31 -9.91 -10.87
C LEU A 80 12.76 -9.42 -9.49
N THR A 81 13.61 -10.19 -8.80
CA THR A 81 14.14 -9.83 -7.47
C THR A 81 15.47 -9.08 -7.52
N SER A 82 16.14 -9.06 -8.69
CA SER A 82 17.36 -8.29 -8.91
C SER A 82 17.12 -6.79 -8.87
N GLU A 83 18.18 -6.03 -8.61
CA GLU A 83 18.14 -4.56 -8.70
C GLU A 83 17.75 -4.07 -10.10
N ALA A 84 18.18 -4.77 -11.16
CA ALA A 84 17.77 -4.46 -12.53
C ALA A 84 16.26 -4.65 -12.74
N GLY A 85 15.67 -5.69 -12.14
CA GLY A 85 14.22 -5.90 -12.14
C GLY A 85 13.47 -4.80 -11.38
N LYS A 86 13.98 -4.38 -10.22
CA LYS A 86 13.40 -3.24 -9.47
C LYS A 86 13.44 -1.95 -10.28
N GLN A 87 14.57 -1.65 -10.92
CA GLN A 87 14.71 -0.47 -11.79
C GLN A 87 13.76 -0.55 -12.98
N PHE A 88 13.67 -1.71 -13.64
CA PHE A 88 12.72 -1.94 -14.72
C PHE A 88 11.28 -1.62 -14.29
N TRP A 89 10.84 -2.12 -13.13
CA TRP A 89 9.50 -1.83 -12.62
C TRP A 89 9.32 -0.35 -12.24
N GLN A 90 10.34 0.29 -11.66
CA GLN A 90 10.28 1.72 -11.34
C GLN A 90 10.14 2.61 -12.58
N GLU A 91 10.84 2.28 -13.67
CA GLU A 91 10.74 2.98 -14.95
C GLU A 91 9.40 2.68 -15.63
N THR A 92 8.99 1.41 -15.65
CA THR A 92 7.73 0.99 -16.28
C THR A 92 6.51 1.58 -15.58
N MET A 93 6.55 1.74 -14.25
CA MET A 93 5.47 2.39 -13.48
C MET A 93 5.37 3.91 -13.71
N GLN A 94 6.38 4.54 -14.30
CA GLN A 94 6.31 5.95 -14.70
C GLN A 94 5.56 6.15 -16.01
N ASP A 95 5.38 5.08 -16.81
CA ASP A 95 4.51 5.11 -17.98
C ASP A 95 3.05 5.22 -17.54
N PRO A 96 2.31 6.27 -17.94
CA PRO A 96 0.95 6.51 -17.49
C PRO A 96 -0.06 5.50 -18.03
N GLU A 97 0.15 4.94 -19.22
CA GLU A 97 -0.73 3.92 -19.79
C GLU A 97 -0.55 2.61 -19.01
N PHE A 98 0.70 2.22 -18.77
CA PHE A 98 1.01 1.05 -17.95
C PHE A 98 0.48 1.20 -16.52
N ALA A 99 0.78 2.33 -15.86
CA ALA A 99 0.35 2.60 -14.49
C ALA A 99 -1.18 2.60 -14.36
N LYS A 100 -1.89 3.14 -15.35
CA LYS A 100 -3.35 3.10 -15.38
C LYS A 100 -3.87 1.67 -15.48
N THR A 101 -3.43 0.89 -16.45
CA THR A 101 -3.89 -0.50 -16.61
C THR A 101 -3.54 -1.34 -15.39
N PHE A 102 -2.36 -1.14 -14.81
CA PHE A 102 -1.95 -1.82 -13.60
C PHE A 102 -2.84 -1.42 -12.40
N ALA A 103 -3.10 -0.13 -12.19
CA ALA A 103 -3.97 0.35 -11.12
C ALA A 103 -5.41 -0.15 -11.28
N GLU A 104 -5.96 -0.15 -12.50
CA GLU A 104 -7.29 -0.69 -12.82
C GLU A 104 -7.36 -2.19 -12.50
N SER A 105 -6.31 -2.96 -12.83
CA SER A 105 -6.25 -4.39 -12.53
C SER A 105 -6.24 -4.68 -11.02
N MET A 106 -5.66 -3.80 -10.22
CA MET A 106 -5.56 -3.93 -8.77
C MET A 106 -6.71 -3.25 -8.02
N GLN A 107 -7.56 -2.49 -8.70
CA GLN A 107 -8.53 -1.59 -8.07
C GLN A 107 -9.43 -2.29 -7.05
N ALA A 108 -10.00 -3.45 -7.42
CA ALA A 108 -10.94 -4.18 -6.57
C ALA A 108 -10.29 -4.70 -5.27
N GLU A 109 -9.10 -5.30 -5.36
CA GLU A 109 -8.38 -5.79 -4.19
C GLU A 109 -7.81 -4.64 -3.35
N ASN A 110 -7.36 -3.56 -3.98
CA ASN A 110 -6.90 -2.37 -3.29
C ASN A 110 -8.04 -1.68 -2.53
N GLU A 111 -9.23 -1.58 -3.11
CA GLU A 111 -10.43 -1.05 -2.44
C GLU A 111 -10.80 -1.92 -1.23
N LYS A 112 -10.76 -3.25 -1.38
CA LYS A 112 -11.02 -4.19 -0.29
C LYS A 112 -10.00 -4.06 0.83
N LEU A 113 -8.72 -3.92 0.48
CA LEU A 113 -7.64 -3.67 1.44
C LEU A 113 -7.88 -2.37 2.20
N LEU A 114 -8.13 -1.25 1.50
CA LEU A 114 -8.38 0.05 2.12
C LEU A 114 -9.62 0.03 3.04
N LYS A 115 -10.71 -0.61 2.62
CA LYS A 115 -11.91 -0.80 3.46
C LYS A 115 -11.63 -1.68 4.68
N GLY A 116 -10.73 -2.65 4.56
CA GLY A 116 -10.24 -3.46 5.67
C GLY A 116 -9.43 -2.63 6.65
N LEU A 117 -8.45 -1.89 6.15
CA LEU A 117 -7.59 -1.00 6.93
C LEU A 117 -8.38 0.10 7.65
N MET A 118 -9.44 0.65 7.06
CA MET A 118 -10.31 1.60 7.78
C MET A 118 -10.97 1.03 9.05
N LYS A 119 -11.03 -0.29 9.21
CA LYS A 119 -11.53 -0.96 10.42
C LYS A 119 -10.42 -1.38 11.38
N ASP A 120 -9.18 -1.24 10.96
CA ASP A 120 -8.00 -1.56 11.75
C ASP A 120 -7.67 -0.40 12.72
N PRO A 121 -7.45 -0.67 14.02
CA PRO A 121 -7.16 0.38 14.99
C PRO A 121 -5.88 1.19 14.71
N GLU A 122 -4.82 0.55 14.21
CA GLU A 122 -3.55 1.24 13.94
C GLU A 122 -3.72 2.19 12.76
N TYR A 123 -4.41 1.74 11.71
CA TYR A 123 -4.71 2.59 10.56
C TYR A 123 -5.69 3.73 10.91
N GLN A 124 -6.67 3.47 11.78
CA GLN A 124 -7.55 4.51 12.29
C GLN A 124 -6.77 5.58 13.09
N GLN A 125 -5.80 5.17 13.91
CA GLN A 125 -4.98 6.11 14.64
C GLN A 125 -4.18 7.01 13.69
N MET A 126 -3.53 6.44 12.67
CA MET A 126 -2.85 7.23 11.64
C MET A 126 -3.81 8.18 10.93
N MET A 127 -5.04 7.75 10.64
CA MET A 127 -6.05 8.61 10.02
C MET A 127 -6.46 9.76 10.94
N VAL A 128 -6.61 9.52 12.25
CA VAL A 128 -6.91 10.58 13.23
C VAL A 128 -5.78 11.60 13.29
N GLU A 129 -4.53 11.17 13.26
CA GLU A 129 -3.37 12.08 13.23
C GLU A 129 -3.39 12.97 11.98
N VAL A 130 -3.75 12.41 10.82
CA VAL A 130 -3.94 13.19 9.57
C VAL A 130 -5.09 14.20 9.72
N LEU A 131 -6.19 13.82 10.37
CA LEU A 131 -7.34 14.71 10.62
C LEU A 131 -7.06 15.80 11.65
N GLN A 132 -6.03 15.66 12.48
CA GLN A 132 -5.61 16.66 13.47
C GLN A 132 -4.64 17.70 12.91
N ASN A 133 -4.46 17.77 11.59
CA ASN A 133 -3.61 18.79 11.00
C ASN A 133 -4.26 20.21 11.13
N PRO A 134 -3.46 21.30 11.06
CA PRO A 134 -3.97 22.66 11.23
C PRO A 134 -5.01 23.09 10.19
N GLU A 135 -4.95 22.55 8.98
CA GLU A 135 -5.89 22.86 7.89
C GLU A 135 -7.29 22.28 8.18
N MET A 136 -7.33 21.05 8.69
CA MET A 136 -8.55 20.39 9.14
C MET A 136 -9.09 21.06 10.39
N GLU A 137 -8.24 21.44 11.34
CA GLU A 137 -8.65 22.22 12.51
C GLU A 137 -9.34 23.52 12.09
N GLN A 138 -8.75 24.27 11.15
CA GLN A 138 -9.34 25.50 10.63
C GLN A 138 -10.69 25.24 9.96
N MET A 139 -10.81 24.16 9.18
CA MET A 139 -12.07 23.74 8.56
C MET A 139 -13.15 23.42 9.60
N PHE A 140 -12.79 22.72 10.68
CA PHE A 140 -13.68 22.45 11.81
C PHE A 140 -14.09 23.72 12.56
N LEU A 141 -13.15 24.65 12.79
CA LEU A 141 -13.44 25.95 13.40
C LEU A 141 -14.41 26.77 12.55
N ASP A 142 -14.25 26.76 11.24
CA ASP A 142 -15.14 27.48 10.33
C ASP A 142 -16.52 26.81 10.23
N LEU A 143 -16.59 25.48 10.29
CA LEU A 143 -17.86 24.74 10.44
C LEU A 143 -18.60 25.16 11.70
N MET A 144 -17.92 25.31 12.84
CA MET A 144 -18.54 25.78 14.08
C MET A 144 -19.04 27.23 14.02
N LYS A 145 -18.51 28.04 13.10
CA LYS A 145 -18.98 29.42 12.90
C LYS A 145 -20.18 29.51 11.98
N THR A 146 -20.56 28.43 11.29
CA THR A 146 -21.71 28.40 10.38
C THR A 146 -23.02 28.70 11.11
N LYS A 147 -24.01 29.21 10.37
CA LYS A 147 -25.30 29.59 10.93
C LYS A 147 -26.04 28.37 11.48
N GLU A 148 -25.92 27.24 10.80
CA GLU A 148 -26.52 25.96 11.12
C GLU A 148 -26.00 25.45 12.47
N TYR A 149 -24.67 25.46 12.66
CA TYR A 149 -24.07 25.07 13.93
C TYR A 149 -24.43 26.04 15.06
N ARG A 150 -24.39 27.36 14.80
CA ARG A 150 -24.83 28.37 15.78
C ARG A 150 -26.27 28.17 16.23
N GLN A 151 -27.17 27.76 15.33
CA GLN A 151 -28.56 27.49 15.67
C GLN A 151 -28.67 26.29 16.62
N GLN A 152 -27.91 25.20 16.38
CA GLN A 152 -27.84 24.08 17.32
C GLN A 152 -27.28 24.51 18.68
N VAL A 153 -26.22 25.33 18.68
CA VAL A 153 -25.64 25.88 19.92
C VAL A 153 -26.67 26.74 20.68
N MET A 154 -27.45 27.57 19.99
CA MET A 154 -28.52 28.35 20.62
C MET A 154 -29.60 27.46 21.23
N THR A 155 -30.00 26.38 20.56
CA THR A 155 -30.95 25.41 21.12
C THR A 155 -30.39 24.75 22.38
N ILE A 156 -29.15 24.25 22.34
CA ILE A 156 -28.48 23.66 23.50
C ILE A 156 -28.37 24.66 24.65
N MET A 157 -28.04 25.92 24.36
CA MET A 157 -28.00 26.97 25.38
C MET A 157 -29.38 27.23 25.99
N ASN A 158 -30.44 27.31 25.19
CA ASN A 158 -31.80 27.48 25.71
C ASN A 158 -32.21 26.31 26.61
N GLU A 159 -31.97 25.08 26.20
CA GLU A 159 -32.22 23.89 27.01
C GLU A 159 -31.40 23.89 28.32
N ALA A 160 -30.13 24.32 28.26
CA ALA A 160 -29.29 24.45 29.42
C ALA A 160 -29.82 25.51 30.41
N PHE A 161 -30.28 26.66 29.91
CA PHE A 161 -30.91 27.71 30.72
C PHE A 161 -32.18 27.22 31.40
N GLU A 162 -32.99 26.42 30.72
CA GLU A 162 -34.21 25.83 31.29
C GLU A 162 -33.92 24.74 32.33
N SER A 163 -32.67 24.25 32.43
CA SER A 163 -32.33 23.23 33.41
C SER A 163 -32.46 23.76 34.85
N PRO A 164 -33.04 22.98 35.78
CA PRO A 164 -33.18 23.39 37.18
C PRO A 164 -31.85 23.76 37.85
N TYR A 165 -30.76 23.08 37.45
CA TYR A 165 -29.41 23.36 37.94
C TYR A 165 -28.93 24.76 37.52
N PHE A 166 -29.11 25.11 36.24
CA PHE A 166 -28.71 26.41 35.73
C PHE A 166 -29.59 27.53 36.31
N MET A 167 -30.90 27.31 36.41
CA MET A 167 -31.81 28.25 37.07
C MET A 167 -31.45 28.49 38.55
N ALA A 168 -31.09 27.44 39.29
CA ALA A 168 -30.62 27.58 40.67
C ALA A 168 -29.33 28.41 40.76
N LYS A 169 -28.38 28.18 39.83
CA LYS A 169 -27.14 28.97 39.76
C LYS A 169 -27.39 30.43 39.38
N LEU A 170 -28.29 30.70 38.44
CA LEU A 170 -28.71 32.05 38.10
C LEU A 170 -29.33 32.76 39.30
N ASN A 171 -30.21 32.08 40.05
CA ASN A 171 -30.80 32.64 41.27
C ASN A 171 -29.74 32.95 42.34
N GLU A 172 -28.75 32.06 42.53
CA GLU A 172 -27.62 32.32 43.43
C GLU A 172 -26.82 33.57 43.02
N ILE A 173 -26.57 33.74 41.72
CA ILE A 173 -25.89 34.92 41.18
C ILE A 173 -26.74 36.18 41.38
N PHE A 174 -28.04 36.13 41.11
CA PHE A 174 -28.94 37.27 41.30
C PHE A 174 -29.01 37.71 42.76
N VAL A 175 -29.05 36.76 43.70
CA VAL A 175 -29.00 37.08 45.14
C VAL A 175 -27.68 37.76 45.51
N LYS A 176 -26.54 37.25 45.05
CA LYS A 176 -25.23 37.89 45.31
C LYS A 176 -25.13 39.30 44.73
N VAL A 177 -25.62 39.51 43.49
CA VAL A 177 -25.64 40.84 42.87
C VAL A 177 -26.53 41.80 43.67
N ALA A 178 -27.70 41.34 44.13
CA ALA A 178 -28.58 42.15 44.96
C ALA A 178 -27.94 42.51 46.31
N GLU A 179 -27.28 41.55 46.97
CA GLU A 179 -26.54 41.79 48.22
C GLU A 179 -25.40 42.80 48.02
N GLU A 180 -24.62 42.70 46.93
CA GLU A 180 -23.56 43.66 46.60
C GLU A 180 -24.12 45.06 46.30
N GLN A 181 -25.25 45.16 45.59
CA GLN A 181 -25.90 46.44 45.33
C GLN A 181 -26.46 47.08 46.60
N MET A 182 -27.05 46.30 47.51
CA MET A 182 -27.53 46.79 48.79
C MET A 182 -26.38 47.27 49.67
N LYS A 183 -25.25 46.54 49.72
CA LYS A 183 -24.04 46.99 50.42
C LYS A 183 -23.50 48.29 49.85
N LYS A 184 -23.42 48.43 48.52
CA LYS A 184 -23.01 49.69 47.88
C LYS A 184 -23.97 50.85 48.15
N GLN A 185 -25.27 50.60 48.23
CA GLN A 185 -26.26 51.63 48.59
C GLN A 185 -26.15 52.04 50.06
N GLN A 186 -25.85 51.10 50.96
CA GLN A 186 -25.58 51.41 52.37
C GLN A 186 -24.29 52.21 52.53
N GLU A 187 -23.21 51.84 51.84
CA GLU A 187 -21.96 52.61 51.83
C GLU A 187 -22.15 54.02 51.23
N GLN A 188 -23.03 54.18 50.23
CA GLN A 188 -23.38 55.50 49.68
C GLN A 188 -24.31 56.32 50.59
N GLN A 189 -25.19 55.69 51.36
CA GLN A 189 -26.02 56.36 52.36
C GLN A 189 -25.22 56.80 53.59
N GLU A 190 -24.24 56.00 54.02
CA GLU A 190 -23.31 56.37 55.09
C GLU A 190 -22.42 57.55 54.67
N GLN A 191 -21.96 57.59 53.40
CA GLN A 191 -21.23 58.76 52.86
C GLN A 191 -22.10 60.02 52.68
N GLN A 192 -23.43 59.88 52.47
CA GLN A 192 -24.34 61.05 52.43
C GLN A 192 -24.70 61.55 53.83
N GLN A 193 -24.82 60.67 54.83
CA GLN A 193 -25.06 61.08 56.22
C GLN A 193 -23.84 61.73 56.88
N GLU A 194 -22.61 61.39 56.49
CA GLU A 194 -21.40 62.11 56.93
C GLU A 194 -21.28 63.52 56.32
N GLN A 195 -21.98 63.83 55.22
CA GLN A 195 -22.01 65.18 54.63
C GLN A 195 -23.10 66.10 55.23
N GLU A 196 -24.22 65.57 55.72
CA GLU A 196 -25.26 66.36 56.42
C GLU A 196 -25.04 66.49 57.94
N GLY A 197 -24.25 65.61 58.57
CA GLY A 197 -23.94 65.68 60.00
C GLY A 197 -22.85 66.70 60.40
N GLY A 198 -22.17 67.32 59.43
CA GLY A 198 -21.01 68.19 59.67
C GLY A 198 -21.31 69.69 59.86
N GLN A 199 -22.57 70.13 59.79
CA GLN A 199 -22.91 71.55 59.85
C GLN A 199 -24.03 71.83 60.86
N GLY A 200 -23.83 71.39 62.10
CA GLY A 200 -24.85 71.52 63.14
C GLY A 200 -24.35 71.58 64.58
N ASP A 201 -23.10 71.96 64.86
CA ASP A 201 -22.72 72.34 66.23
C ASP A 201 -21.44 73.18 66.26
N ALA A 202 -21.59 74.52 66.23
CA ALA A 202 -20.60 75.48 66.73
C ALA A 202 -21.25 76.87 66.83
N GLY A 203 -22.34 76.96 67.60
CA GLY A 203 -23.05 78.20 67.89
C GLY A 203 -23.03 78.54 69.38
N GLY A 204 -21.97 79.21 69.83
CA GLY A 204 -22.08 80.23 70.88
C GLY A 204 -21.44 79.95 72.24
N GLY A 205 -20.46 80.80 72.61
CA GLY A 205 -20.13 81.01 74.02
C GLY A 205 -18.81 81.72 74.33
N GLY A 206 -18.81 83.06 74.33
CA GLY A 206 -17.86 83.93 75.06
C GLY A 206 -16.52 84.20 74.34
N GLY A 207 -16.03 85.42 74.14
CA GLY A 207 -16.22 86.67 74.86
C GLY A 207 -14.84 87.19 75.30
N GLY A 208 -14.37 88.29 74.72
CA GLY A 208 -13.28 89.10 75.30
C GLY A 208 -12.19 89.62 74.36
N GLY A 209 -12.28 90.90 73.98
CA GLY A 209 -11.21 91.88 74.28
C GLY A 209 -10.16 92.24 73.22
N GLY A 210 -10.22 93.52 72.78
CA GLY A 210 -9.08 94.37 72.36
C GLY A 210 -8.54 94.12 70.95
N GLY A 211 -8.24 95.08 70.09
CA GLY A 211 -7.97 96.51 70.25
C GLY A 211 -6.95 96.89 69.16
N SER A 212 -7.13 98.10 68.59
CA SER A 212 -6.34 98.75 67.53
C SER A 212 -6.65 98.37 66.09
#